data_AF-A0A4U8S2J6-F1
#
_entry.id   AF-A0A4U8S2J6-F1
#
_cell.length_a   1.000
_cell.length_b   1.000
_cell.length_c   1.000
_cell.angle_alpha   90.00
_cell.angle_beta   90.00
_cell.angle_gamma   90.00
#
_symmetry.space_group_name_H-M   'P 1'
#
loop_
_entity.id
_entity.type
_entity.pdbx_description
1 polymer ?
#
loop_
_entity_poly.entity_id
_entity_poly.type
_entity_poly.pdbx_seq_one_letter_code
_entity_poly.pdbx_strand_id
1 'polypeptide(L)'
;MTYDEAIERIMRDNNGIASLQFLYEHIWDYKDKSKIFGKTPNNTIQERCQRNPKIMRIAYGVYALKDSMRYMEDNDDKQIILGQTNTSIQLTQKQTIQNVRVGQQNFRNKLIDTLKECPITHIKDKKLLIASHIKPWVFCNNSERLDVYNGFLFSPLFDKLFDKSVGLITFTKDKEILFSKQMDKYTRDYLTSINIADRQIIQNLPVEGRESFLKYHYQYIFARK
;
A
#
# COMPACT_ATOMS: atom_id res chain seq x y z
N MET A 1 -3.70 9.14 30.88
CA MET A 1 -3.56 8.57 29.52
C MET A 1 -3.35 9.69 28.50
N THR A 2 -2.26 9.61 27.75
CA THR A 2 -1.97 10.49 26.61
C THR A 2 -2.89 10.15 25.43
N TYR A 3 -2.94 11.00 24.40
CA TYR A 3 -3.70 10.67 23.18
C TYR A 3 -3.09 9.47 22.44
N ASP A 4 -1.76 9.36 22.44
CA ASP A 4 -1.08 8.27 21.72
C ASP A 4 -1.34 6.93 22.42
N GLU A 5 -1.33 6.91 23.76
CA GLU A 5 -1.74 5.74 24.55
C GLU A 5 -3.21 5.37 24.34
N ALA A 6 -4.10 6.38 24.28
CA ALA A 6 -5.52 6.15 24.03
C ALA A 6 -5.78 5.59 22.62
N ILE A 7 -5.13 6.15 21.61
CA ILE A 7 -5.19 5.65 20.22
C ILE A 7 -4.64 4.23 20.12
N GLU A 8 -3.47 3.96 20.72
CA GLU A 8 -2.89 2.61 20.75
C GLU A 8 -3.82 1.62 21.43
N ARG A 9 -4.48 2.01 22.53
CA ARG A 9 -5.41 1.15 23.25
C ARG A 9 -6.68 0.86 22.45
N ILE A 10 -7.31 1.88 21.87
CA ILE A 10 -8.47 1.71 20.98
C ILE A 10 -8.11 0.80 19.80
N MET A 11 -6.93 0.99 19.22
CA MET A 11 -6.43 0.10 18.16
C MET A 11 -6.25 -1.33 18.69
N ARG A 12 -5.59 -1.55 19.83
CA ARG A 12 -5.38 -2.90 20.42
C ARG A 12 -6.68 -3.62 20.73
N ASP A 13 -7.64 -2.91 21.32
CA ASP A 13 -8.98 -3.44 21.62
C ASP A 13 -9.73 -3.80 20.32
N ASN A 14 -9.37 -3.14 19.22
CA ASN A 14 -9.87 -3.39 17.88
C ASN A 14 -8.87 -4.16 16.99
N ASN A 15 -8.20 -5.16 17.56
CA ASN A 15 -7.26 -6.08 16.90
C ASN A 15 -6.08 -5.40 16.17
N GLY A 16 -5.67 -4.23 16.66
CA GLY A 16 -4.53 -3.45 16.19
C GLY A 16 -4.83 -2.49 15.04
N ILE A 17 -6.08 -2.29 14.63
CA ILE A 17 -6.44 -1.51 13.43
C ILE A 17 -7.59 -0.55 13.77
N ALA A 18 -7.58 0.67 13.20
CA ALA A 18 -8.63 1.67 13.40
C ALA A 18 -8.78 2.62 12.20
N SER A 19 -10.02 2.96 11.82
CA SER A 19 -10.29 4.11 10.95
C SER A 19 -10.25 5.42 11.75
N LEU A 20 -9.99 6.55 11.10
CA LEU A 20 -10.03 7.87 11.73
C LEU A 20 -11.40 8.13 12.35
N GLN A 21 -12.47 7.82 11.62
CA GLN A 21 -13.83 7.96 12.14
C GLN A 21 -14.02 7.16 13.43
N PHE A 22 -13.60 5.90 13.44
CA PHE A 22 -13.70 5.05 14.62
C PHE A 22 -12.87 5.60 15.80
N LEU A 23 -11.66 6.10 15.53
CA LEU A 23 -10.84 6.76 16.54
C LEU A 23 -11.53 8.02 17.08
N TYR A 24 -12.11 8.86 16.22
CA TYR A 24 -12.84 10.07 16.66
C TYR A 24 -14.04 9.74 17.53
N GLU A 25 -14.75 8.65 17.23
CA GLU A 25 -15.90 8.17 17.99
C GLU A 25 -15.48 7.67 19.39
N HIS A 26 -14.42 6.86 19.48
CA HIS A 26 -14.05 6.12 20.70
C HIS A 26 -12.94 6.77 21.52
N ILE A 27 -12.28 7.84 21.04
CA ILE A 27 -11.21 8.52 21.81
C ILE A 27 -11.70 9.05 23.16
N TRP A 28 -13.00 9.34 23.25
CA TRP A 28 -13.65 9.93 24.42
C TRP A 28 -13.96 8.93 25.52
N ASP A 29 -13.93 7.64 25.22
CA ASP A 29 -14.03 6.58 26.23
C ASP A 29 -12.80 6.58 27.15
N TYR A 30 -11.69 7.15 26.65
CA TYR A 30 -10.39 7.19 27.32
C TYR A 30 -9.94 8.61 27.66
N LYS A 31 -10.65 9.64 27.19
CA LYS A 31 -10.29 11.06 27.36
C LYS A 31 -11.51 11.88 27.78
N ASP A 32 -11.31 12.75 28.75
CA ASP A 32 -12.34 13.67 29.21
C ASP A 32 -12.40 14.91 28.30
N LYS A 33 -13.55 15.10 27.61
CA LYS A 33 -13.83 16.25 26.75
C LYS A 33 -13.79 17.58 27.51
N SER A 34 -14.16 17.58 28.79
CA SER A 34 -14.30 18.81 29.59
C SER A 34 -12.95 19.47 29.92
N LYS A 35 -11.85 18.74 29.74
CA LYS A 35 -10.48 19.20 30.05
C LYS A 35 -9.73 19.76 28.84
N ILE A 36 -10.40 19.99 27.72
CA ILE A 36 -9.76 20.40 26.46
C ILE A 36 -10.07 21.86 26.13
N PHE A 37 -9.02 22.66 25.99
CA PHE A 37 -9.07 24.01 25.44
C PHE A 37 -8.44 24.01 24.04
N GLY A 38 -9.05 24.71 23.07
CA GLY A 38 -8.55 24.89 21.70
C GLY A 38 -9.07 23.88 20.65
N LYS A 39 -8.55 23.95 19.40
CA LYS A 39 -8.93 23.09 18.24
C LYS A 39 -8.47 21.62 18.35
N THR A 40 -8.10 21.21 19.56
CA THR A 40 -7.22 20.09 19.87
C THR A 40 -7.79 18.68 19.56
N PRO A 41 -9.09 18.45 19.26
CA PRO A 41 -9.52 17.14 18.75
C PRO A 41 -9.62 17.05 17.22
N ASN A 42 -10.02 18.12 16.52
CA ASN A 42 -10.41 18.00 15.11
C ASN A 42 -9.23 17.74 14.17
N ASN A 43 -8.02 18.23 14.49
CA ASN A 43 -6.84 18.08 13.64
C ASN A 43 -5.73 17.16 14.20
N THR A 44 -5.85 16.64 15.43
CA THR A 44 -4.69 16.02 16.12
C THR A 44 -4.63 14.49 16.05
N ILE A 45 -5.76 13.78 15.97
CA ILE A 45 -5.74 12.30 15.94
C ILE A 45 -5.07 11.79 14.66
N GLN A 46 -5.41 12.41 13.52
CA GLN A 46 -4.78 12.09 12.24
C GLN A 46 -3.27 12.39 12.26
N GLU A 47 -2.87 13.56 12.74
CA GLU A 47 -1.44 13.92 12.86
C GLU A 47 -0.69 12.96 13.78
N ARG A 48 -1.29 12.58 14.91
CA ARG A 48 -0.71 11.61 15.85
C ARG A 48 -0.55 10.23 15.22
N CYS A 49 -1.56 9.74 14.51
CA CYS A 49 -1.47 8.48 13.78
C CYS A 49 -0.40 8.51 12.67
N GLN A 50 -0.14 9.68 12.06
CA GLN A 50 0.89 9.84 11.03
C GLN A 50 2.30 9.96 11.61
N ARG A 51 2.44 10.57 12.80
CA ARG A 51 3.74 10.81 13.45
C ARG A 51 4.17 9.70 14.40
N ASN A 52 3.24 8.87 14.88
CA ASN A 52 3.57 7.77 15.78
C ASN A 52 4.32 6.66 15.03
N PRO A 53 5.58 6.36 15.38
CA PRO A 53 6.39 5.37 14.66
C PRO A 53 5.86 3.93 14.79
N LYS A 54 4.98 3.64 15.75
CA LYS A 54 4.34 2.33 15.92
C LYS A 54 3.10 2.15 15.06
N ILE A 55 2.58 3.22 14.47
CA ILE A 55 1.37 3.22 13.65
C ILE A 55 1.77 3.37 12.18
N MET A 56 1.05 2.70 11.29
CA MET A 56 1.20 2.84 9.85
C MET A 56 -0.15 3.04 9.17
N ARG A 57 -0.19 3.90 8.16
CA ARG A 57 -1.40 4.13 7.37
C ARG A 57 -1.56 3.03 6.32
N ILE A 58 -2.64 2.26 6.41
CA ILE A 58 -2.92 1.13 5.52
C ILE A 58 -3.94 1.47 4.43
N ALA A 59 -4.81 2.45 4.65
CA ALA A 59 -5.73 3.01 3.65
C ALA A 59 -6.07 4.48 3.96
N TYR A 60 -6.83 5.15 3.09
CA TYR A 60 -7.25 6.53 3.33
C TYR A 60 -8.06 6.61 4.63
N GLY A 61 -7.49 7.29 5.63
CA GLY A 61 -8.09 7.38 6.96
C GLY A 61 -8.13 6.06 7.73
N VAL A 62 -7.32 5.04 7.40
CA VAL A 62 -7.23 3.78 8.15
C VAL A 62 -5.79 3.50 8.54
N TYR A 63 -5.59 3.16 9.81
CA TYR A 63 -4.31 3.00 10.46
C TYR A 63 -4.21 1.65 11.17
N ALA A 64 -3.01 1.10 11.24
CA ALA A 64 -2.70 -0.16 11.91
C ALA A 64 -1.47 -0.02 12.81
N LEU A 65 -1.42 -0.74 13.92
CA LEU A 65 -0.22 -0.95 14.71
C LEU A 65 0.73 -1.88 13.93
N LYS A 66 1.99 -1.47 13.79
CA LYS A 66 3.02 -2.24 13.08
C LYS A 66 3.21 -3.63 13.66
N ASP A 67 3.19 -3.76 14.99
CA ASP A 67 3.35 -5.05 15.66
C ASP A 67 2.16 -5.98 15.41
N SER A 68 0.96 -5.42 15.24
CA SER A 68 -0.25 -6.20 14.93
C SER A 68 -0.26 -6.77 13.51
N MET A 69 0.53 -6.21 12.59
CA MET A 69 0.74 -6.78 11.25
C MET A 69 1.67 -7.99 11.29
N ARG A 70 2.72 -7.99 12.13
CA ARG A 70 3.60 -9.17 12.30
C ARG A 70 2.81 -10.41 12.73
N TYR A 71 1.83 -10.25 13.62
CA TYR A 71 0.96 -11.36 14.03
C TYR A 71 0.01 -11.87 12.92
N MET A 72 -0.26 -11.07 11.89
CA MET A 72 -1.07 -11.50 10.73
C MET A 72 -0.23 -12.11 9.61
N GLU A 73 1.05 -11.75 9.52
CA GLU A 73 2.03 -12.34 8.60
C GLU A 73 2.40 -13.78 9.01
N ASP A 74 2.45 -14.09 10.32
CA ASP A 74 2.80 -15.44 10.82
C ASP A 74 1.64 -16.46 10.80
N ASN A 75 0.41 -16.06 10.48
CA ASN A 75 -0.78 -16.94 10.47
C ASN A 75 -1.25 -17.25 9.05
N ASP A 76 -0.45 -18.01 8.30
CA ASP A 76 -0.65 -18.30 6.88
C ASP A 76 -1.87 -19.20 6.55
N ASP A 77 -2.55 -19.83 7.53
CA ASP A 77 -3.46 -20.96 7.23
C ASP A 77 -4.93 -20.87 7.67
N LYS A 78 -5.52 -19.69 7.91
CA LYS A 78 -6.98 -19.62 8.20
C LYS A 78 -7.73 -18.63 7.31
N GLN A 79 -8.15 -19.14 6.16
CA GLN A 79 -9.33 -18.67 5.44
C GLN A 79 -10.52 -18.61 6.41
N ILE A 80 -11.08 -17.42 6.61
CA ILE A 80 -12.41 -17.25 7.23
C ILE A 80 -13.37 -16.97 6.08
N ILE A 81 -14.10 -18.01 5.68
CA ILE A 81 -15.26 -17.92 4.78
C ILE A 81 -16.38 -17.22 5.57
N LEU A 82 -16.94 -16.15 5.03
CA LEU A 82 -18.24 -15.65 5.49
C LEU A 82 -19.20 -15.51 4.30
N GLY A 83 -20.31 -16.23 4.44
CA GLY A 83 -21.34 -16.44 3.44
C GLY A 83 -22.07 -15.17 2.99
N GLN A 84 -22.65 -15.33 1.81
CA GLN A 84 -23.51 -14.38 1.14
C GLN A 84 -24.73 -14.02 2.01
N THR A 85 -24.98 -12.73 2.23
CA THR A 85 -26.34 -12.16 2.19
C THR A 85 -26.28 -10.66 1.93
N ASN A 86 -27.08 -10.23 0.96
CA ASN A 86 -27.35 -8.85 0.58
C ASN A 86 -27.94 -8.04 1.74
N THR A 87 -27.15 -7.12 2.30
CA THR A 87 -27.64 -5.94 3.02
C THR A 87 -26.55 -4.89 2.94
N SER A 88 -26.87 -3.60 2.97
CA SER A 88 -25.88 -2.53 3.07
C SER A 88 -25.03 -2.70 4.35
N ILE A 89 -23.88 -3.37 4.24
CA ILE A 89 -23.09 -3.75 5.41
C ILE A 89 -22.22 -2.57 5.84
N GLN A 90 -22.52 -1.98 7.00
CA GLN A 90 -21.47 -1.35 7.82
C GLN A 90 -20.46 -2.45 8.18
N LEU A 91 -19.45 -2.62 7.33
CA LEU A 91 -18.42 -3.62 7.50
C LEU A 91 -17.63 -3.30 8.77
N THR A 92 -17.55 -4.27 9.68
CA THR A 92 -16.61 -4.19 10.79
C THR A 92 -15.18 -4.09 10.24
N GLN A 93 -14.26 -3.51 11.00
CA GLN A 93 -12.90 -3.30 10.49
C GLN A 93 -12.18 -4.62 10.17
N LYS A 94 -12.46 -5.69 10.94
CA LYS A 94 -12.03 -7.06 10.64
C LYS A 94 -12.48 -7.54 9.26
N GLN A 95 -13.76 -7.32 8.92
CA GLN A 95 -14.29 -7.65 7.58
C GLN A 95 -13.64 -6.78 6.49
N THR A 96 -13.35 -5.52 6.79
CA THR A 96 -12.67 -4.62 5.85
C THR A 96 -11.26 -5.12 5.51
N ILE A 97 -10.49 -5.55 6.52
CA ILE A 97 -9.13 -6.10 6.31
C ILE A 97 -9.18 -7.42 5.54
N GLN A 98 -10.10 -8.31 5.90
CA GLN A 98 -10.30 -9.56 5.17
C GLN A 98 -10.64 -9.29 3.70
N ASN A 99 -11.55 -8.35 3.43
CA ASN A 99 -11.92 -7.96 2.07
C ASN A 99 -10.75 -7.35 1.30
N VAL A 100 -9.90 -6.53 1.95
CA VAL A 100 -8.66 -6.03 1.33
C VAL A 100 -7.70 -7.17 1.00
N ARG A 101 -7.50 -8.12 1.92
CA ARG A 101 -6.62 -9.29 1.70
C ARG A 101 -7.11 -10.14 0.53
N VAL A 102 -8.40 -10.47 0.52
CA VAL A 102 -9.03 -11.23 -0.58
C VAL A 102 -8.93 -10.46 -1.89
N GLY A 103 -9.19 -9.15 -1.87
CA GLY A 103 -9.06 -8.30 -3.06
C GLY A 103 -7.63 -8.28 -3.61
N GLN A 104 -6.62 -8.16 -2.75
CA GLN A 104 -5.21 -8.18 -3.15
C GLN A 104 -4.79 -9.55 -3.68
N GLN A 105 -5.25 -10.65 -3.07
CA GLN A 105 -4.99 -12.00 -3.58
C GLN A 105 -5.63 -12.21 -4.95
N ASN A 106 -6.88 -11.76 -5.14
CA ASN A 106 -7.56 -11.85 -6.42
C ASN A 106 -6.85 -11.04 -7.52
N PHE A 107 -6.44 -9.81 -7.20
CA PHE A 107 -5.64 -8.97 -8.09
C PHE A 107 -4.31 -9.65 -8.44
N ARG A 108 -3.58 -10.17 -7.43
CA ARG A 108 -2.31 -10.88 -7.62
C ARG A 108 -2.47 -12.07 -8.57
N ASN A 109 -3.47 -12.92 -8.34
CA ASN A 109 -3.69 -14.12 -9.16
C ASN A 109 -3.97 -13.74 -10.62
N LYS A 110 -4.89 -12.80 -10.85
CA LYS A 110 -5.21 -12.30 -12.20
C LYS A 110 -3.99 -11.70 -12.91
N LEU A 111 -3.17 -10.95 -12.17
CA LEU A 111 -1.98 -10.33 -12.74
C LEU A 111 -0.91 -11.37 -13.11
N ILE A 112 -0.72 -12.39 -12.27
CA ILE A 112 0.17 -13.53 -12.55
C ILE A 112 -0.26 -14.26 -13.81
N ASP A 113 -1.55 -14.53 -13.97
CA ASP A 113 -2.08 -15.24 -15.14
C ASP A 113 -1.93 -14.41 -16.44
N THR A 114 -1.96 -13.08 -16.31
CA THR A 114 -1.85 -12.14 -17.43
C THR A 114 -0.40 -11.90 -17.86
N LEU A 115 0.48 -11.53 -16.93
CA LEU A 115 1.84 -11.06 -17.24
C LEU A 115 2.92 -12.16 -17.15
N LYS A 116 2.68 -13.23 -16.38
CA LYS A 116 3.52 -14.45 -16.25
C LYS A 116 4.93 -14.28 -15.67
N GLU A 117 5.61 -13.17 -15.91
CA GLU A 117 6.99 -12.91 -15.47
C GLU A 117 7.22 -11.45 -15.08
N CYS A 118 8.33 -11.19 -14.39
CA CYS A 118 8.83 -9.84 -14.19
C CYS A 118 9.40 -9.27 -15.50
N PRO A 119 8.96 -8.11 -16.00
CA PRO A 119 9.43 -7.57 -17.28
C PRO A 119 10.88 -7.07 -17.27
N ILE A 120 11.48 -6.92 -16.08
CA ILE A 120 12.84 -6.40 -15.89
C ILE A 120 13.84 -7.53 -15.64
N THR A 121 13.50 -8.47 -14.76
CA THR A 121 14.40 -9.57 -14.34
C THR A 121 14.08 -10.90 -15.00
N HIS A 122 12.96 -11.01 -15.71
CA HIS A 122 12.45 -12.24 -16.32
C HIS A 122 12.19 -13.40 -15.34
N ILE A 123 12.16 -13.12 -14.03
CA ILE A 123 11.80 -14.11 -13.01
C ILE A 123 10.36 -14.58 -13.26
N LYS A 124 10.17 -15.89 -13.31
CA LYS A 124 8.87 -16.57 -13.46
C LYS A 124 8.40 -17.26 -12.20
N ASP A 125 9.28 -17.44 -11.20
CA ASP A 125 8.90 -18.07 -9.95
C ASP A 125 7.91 -17.17 -9.20
N LYS A 126 6.66 -17.63 -9.16
CA LYS A 126 5.54 -16.92 -8.53
C LYS A 126 5.80 -16.60 -7.05
N LYS A 127 6.67 -17.35 -6.36
CA LYS A 127 7.03 -17.08 -4.96
C LYS A 127 7.84 -15.80 -4.79
N LEU A 128 8.60 -15.42 -5.82
CA LEU A 128 9.45 -14.23 -5.82
C LEU A 128 8.79 -13.02 -6.48
N LEU A 129 7.69 -13.22 -7.21
CA LEU A 129 6.97 -12.15 -7.88
C LEU A 129 6.04 -11.41 -6.92
N ILE A 130 6.04 -10.09 -7.00
CA ILE A 130 5.13 -9.19 -6.28
C ILE A 130 4.19 -8.55 -7.29
N ALA A 131 2.89 -8.54 -6.99
CA ALA A 131 1.89 -7.84 -7.78
C ALA A 131 1.85 -6.38 -7.31
N SER A 132 2.64 -5.55 -7.98
CA SER A 132 2.86 -4.15 -7.62
C SER A 132 1.81 -3.26 -8.27
N HIS A 133 1.07 -2.47 -7.48
CA HIS A 133 0.12 -1.50 -8.01
C HIS A 133 0.83 -0.28 -8.58
N ILE A 134 0.41 0.18 -9.76
CA ILE A 134 0.93 1.42 -10.37
C ILE A 134 0.35 2.65 -9.67
N LYS A 135 -0.97 2.74 -9.58
CA LYS A 135 -1.65 3.65 -8.66
C LYS A 135 -1.86 2.89 -7.35
N PRO A 136 -1.25 3.32 -6.23
CA PRO A 136 -1.29 2.56 -4.99
C PRO A 136 -2.73 2.26 -4.52
N TRP A 137 -2.95 1.08 -3.96
CA TRP A 137 -4.25 0.60 -3.46
C TRP A 137 -5.04 1.64 -2.66
N VAL A 138 -4.32 2.38 -1.80
CA VAL A 138 -4.88 3.40 -0.90
C VAL A 138 -5.50 4.59 -1.62
N PHE A 139 -5.11 4.84 -2.87
CA PHE A 139 -5.61 5.93 -3.72
C PHE A 139 -6.57 5.43 -4.81
N CYS A 140 -6.77 4.11 -4.89
CA CYS A 140 -7.66 3.50 -5.86
C CYS A 140 -9.11 3.46 -5.40
N ASN A 141 -10.02 3.66 -6.35
CA ASN A 141 -11.42 3.26 -6.20
C ASN A 141 -11.56 1.72 -6.29
N ASN A 142 -12.77 1.18 -6.06
CA ASN A 142 -12.98 -0.27 -6.01
C ASN A 142 -12.70 -0.98 -7.34
N SER A 143 -12.99 -0.36 -8.50
CA SER A 143 -12.69 -0.96 -9.80
C SER A 143 -11.19 -0.96 -10.08
N GLU A 144 -10.50 0.15 -9.81
CA GLU A 144 -9.04 0.29 -10.01
C GLU A 144 -8.22 -0.67 -9.13
N ARG A 145 -8.73 -1.06 -7.95
CA ARG A 145 -8.05 -2.00 -7.04
C ARG A 145 -7.92 -3.41 -7.63
N LEU A 146 -8.90 -3.82 -8.44
CA LEU A 146 -8.99 -5.15 -9.03
C LEU A 146 -8.65 -5.15 -10.52
N ASP A 147 -8.27 -4.00 -11.07
CA ASP A 147 -7.92 -3.81 -12.46
C ASP A 147 -6.48 -4.30 -12.73
N VAL A 148 -6.33 -5.29 -13.61
CA VAL A 148 -5.04 -5.87 -13.99
C VAL A 148 -4.12 -4.89 -14.70
N TYR A 149 -4.66 -3.82 -15.30
CA TYR A 149 -3.87 -2.76 -15.92
C TYR A 149 -3.28 -1.79 -14.89
N ASN A 150 -3.78 -1.80 -13.66
CA ASN A 150 -3.21 -1.04 -12.55
C ASN A 150 -2.05 -1.79 -11.86
N GLY A 151 -1.32 -2.64 -12.58
CA GLY A 151 -0.24 -3.40 -11.96
C GLY A 151 0.81 -3.96 -12.89
N PHE A 152 1.94 -4.28 -12.28
CA PHE A 152 3.04 -5.06 -12.85
C PHE A 152 3.43 -6.21 -11.93
N LEU A 153 4.06 -7.23 -12.49
CA LEU A 153 4.79 -8.23 -11.71
C LEU A 153 6.23 -7.79 -11.59
N PHE A 154 6.72 -7.58 -10.38
CA PHE A 154 8.11 -7.23 -10.14
C PHE A 154 8.80 -8.22 -9.21
N SER A 155 10.12 -8.30 -9.31
CA SER A 155 10.92 -8.90 -8.23
C SER A 155 10.99 -7.93 -7.04
N PRO A 156 11.36 -8.40 -5.83
CA PRO A 156 11.26 -7.59 -4.62
C PRO A 156 12.02 -6.27 -4.68
N LEU A 157 13.19 -6.26 -5.33
CA LEU A 157 13.98 -5.04 -5.53
C LEU A 157 13.21 -4.00 -6.37
N PHE A 158 12.69 -4.40 -7.53
CA PHE A 158 12.02 -3.48 -8.44
C PHE A 158 10.65 -3.06 -7.93
N ASP A 159 9.93 -3.93 -7.23
CA ASP A 159 8.73 -3.55 -6.50
C ASP A 159 9.05 -2.45 -5.48
N LYS A 160 10.10 -2.65 -4.67
CA LYS A 160 10.47 -1.66 -3.65
C LYS A 160 10.94 -0.34 -4.23
N LEU A 161 11.70 -0.36 -5.33
CA LEU A 161 12.15 0.85 -6.01
C LEU A 161 10.98 1.63 -6.63
N PHE A 162 9.96 0.92 -7.11
CA PHE A 162 8.79 1.51 -7.76
C PHE A 162 7.73 1.98 -6.75
N ASP A 163 7.50 1.22 -5.68
CA ASP A 163 6.44 1.45 -4.71
C ASP A 163 6.43 2.87 -4.13
N LYS A 164 5.22 3.33 -3.79
CA LYS A 164 4.95 4.66 -3.21
C LYS A 164 5.74 5.03 -1.96
N SER A 165 6.28 4.06 -1.23
CA SER A 165 7.11 4.33 -0.07
C SER A 165 8.51 4.85 -0.43
N VAL A 166 8.97 4.59 -1.66
CA VAL A 166 10.33 4.90 -2.12
C VAL A 166 10.30 5.72 -3.42
N GLY A 167 9.58 5.26 -4.45
CA GLY A 167 9.34 6.01 -5.68
C GLY A 167 10.61 6.39 -6.46
N LEU A 168 11.65 5.55 -6.39
CA LEU A 168 12.95 5.82 -7.01
C LEU A 168 13.02 5.42 -8.49
N ILE A 169 12.09 4.61 -8.99
CA ILE A 169 11.95 4.32 -10.42
C ILE A 169 10.52 4.55 -10.90
N THR A 170 10.36 4.81 -12.19
CA THR A 170 9.06 4.79 -12.89
C THR A 170 9.29 4.44 -14.36
N PHE A 171 8.22 4.32 -15.15
CA PHE A 171 8.32 4.03 -16.58
C PHE A 171 7.63 5.07 -17.45
N THR A 172 8.16 5.29 -18.65
CA THR A 172 7.53 6.10 -19.69
C THR A 172 6.58 5.26 -20.54
N LYS A 173 5.79 5.94 -21.37
CA LYS A 173 4.94 5.29 -22.38
C LYS A 173 5.76 4.52 -23.43
N ASP A 174 7.02 4.92 -23.62
CA ASP A 174 7.95 4.35 -24.59
C ASP A 174 8.78 3.21 -23.98
N LYS A 175 8.32 2.67 -22.84
CA LYS A 175 8.94 1.59 -22.07
C LYS A 175 10.30 1.89 -21.46
N GLU A 176 10.69 3.17 -21.39
CA GLU A 176 11.93 3.56 -20.73
C GLU A 176 11.76 3.51 -19.21
N ILE A 177 12.73 2.92 -18.50
CA ILE A 177 12.86 3.06 -17.06
C ILE A 177 13.49 4.42 -16.73
N LEU A 178 12.92 5.16 -15.79
CA LEU A 178 13.46 6.43 -15.31
C LEU A 178 13.93 6.28 -13.88
N PHE A 179 15.16 6.72 -13.59
CA PHE A 179 15.67 6.76 -12.21
C PHE A 179 15.47 8.13 -11.59
N SER A 180 15.09 8.14 -10.32
CA SER A 180 15.00 9.35 -9.52
C SER A 180 16.37 9.98 -9.33
N LYS A 181 16.39 11.31 -9.23
CA LYS A 181 17.59 12.07 -8.80
C LYS A 181 17.94 11.83 -7.33
N GLN A 182 16.99 11.36 -6.53
CA GLN A 182 17.19 11.00 -5.12
C GLN A 182 17.82 9.62 -4.95
N MET A 183 17.93 8.83 -6.02
CA MET A 183 18.62 7.54 -5.97
C MET A 183 20.11 7.78 -5.77
N ASP A 184 20.66 7.21 -4.71
CA ASP A 184 22.09 7.34 -4.41
C ASP A 184 22.96 6.66 -5.47
N LYS A 185 24.22 7.08 -5.54
CA LYS A 185 25.17 6.59 -6.53
C LYS A 185 25.40 5.09 -6.43
N TYR A 186 25.49 4.52 -5.22
CA TYR A 186 25.77 3.09 -5.06
C TYR A 186 24.62 2.23 -5.57
N THR A 187 23.38 2.61 -5.28
CA THR A 187 22.19 1.95 -5.82
C THR A 187 22.16 2.02 -7.34
N ARG A 188 22.47 3.19 -7.93
CA ARG A 188 22.54 3.37 -9.38
C ARG A 188 23.64 2.50 -10.03
N ASP A 189 24.81 2.46 -9.42
CA ASP A 189 25.95 1.66 -9.88
C ASP A 189 25.62 0.15 -9.80
N TYR A 190 24.93 -0.28 -8.74
CA TYR A 190 24.44 -1.66 -8.60
C TYR A 190 23.42 -2.02 -9.68
N LEU A 191 22.44 -1.16 -9.96
CA LEU A 191 21.48 -1.41 -11.04
C LEU A 191 22.19 -1.52 -12.39
N THR A 192 23.19 -0.67 -12.62
CA THR A 192 24.01 -0.71 -13.83
C THR A 192 24.79 -2.03 -13.94
N SER A 193 25.32 -2.56 -12.82
CA SER A 193 26.07 -3.83 -12.82
C SER A 193 25.19 -5.05 -13.13
N ILE A 194 23.88 -4.95 -12.89
CA ILE A 194 22.88 -5.94 -13.33
C ILE A 194 22.23 -5.57 -14.67
N ASN A 195 22.89 -4.73 -15.47
CA ASN A 195 22.49 -4.32 -16.82
C ASN A 195 21.15 -3.58 -16.89
N ILE A 196 20.87 -2.75 -15.88
CA ILE A 196 19.71 -1.86 -15.83
C ILE A 196 20.18 -0.42 -15.64
N ALA A 197 20.08 0.38 -16.70
CA ALA A 197 20.49 1.78 -16.72
C ALA A 197 19.30 2.75 -16.81
N ASP A 198 19.54 3.99 -16.38
CA ASP A 198 18.57 5.07 -16.53
C ASP A 198 18.26 5.32 -18.01
N ARG A 199 16.97 5.49 -18.32
CA ARG A 199 16.40 5.58 -19.69
C ARG A 199 16.56 4.35 -20.57
N GLN A 200 16.93 3.20 -20.01
CA GLN A 200 16.93 1.95 -20.77
C GLN A 200 15.51 1.54 -21.16
N ILE A 201 15.35 1.07 -22.40
CA ILE A 201 14.09 0.48 -22.87
C ILE A 201 13.93 -0.93 -22.30
N ILE A 202 12.87 -1.16 -21.55
CA ILE A 202 12.48 -2.47 -21.05
C ILE A 202 11.53 -3.11 -22.07
N GLN A 203 12.08 -3.94 -22.97
CA GLN A 203 11.39 -4.45 -24.15
C GLN A 203 10.02 -5.10 -23.85
N ASN A 204 9.98 -5.93 -22.80
CA ASN A 204 8.79 -6.70 -22.42
C ASN A 204 7.88 -5.96 -21.42
N LEU A 205 8.07 -4.65 -21.21
CA LEU A 205 7.22 -3.88 -20.31
C LEU A 205 5.80 -3.71 -20.92
N PRO A 206 4.74 -4.19 -20.23
CA PRO A 206 3.38 -4.20 -20.76
C PRO A 206 2.67 -2.85 -20.53
N VAL A 207 3.10 -1.81 -21.25
CA VAL A 207 2.62 -0.43 -21.06
C VAL A 207 1.19 -0.21 -21.56
N GLU A 208 0.77 -0.93 -22.60
CA GLU A 208 -0.54 -0.77 -23.22
C GLU A 208 -1.68 -0.97 -22.21
N GLY A 209 -2.59 0.00 -22.14
CA GLY A 209 -3.70 0.05 -21.19
C GLY A 209 -3.32 0.54 -19.78
N ARG A 210 -2.04 0.76 -19.50
CA ARG A 210 -1.52 1.21 -18.20
C ARG A 210 -1.12 2.68 -18.17
N GLU A 211 -1.30 3.42 -19.26
CA GLU A 211 -0.77 4.76 -19.49
C GLU A 211 -1.32 5.78 -18.48
N SER A 212 -2.62 5.70 -18.17
CA SER A 212 -3.26 6.58 -17.19
C SER A 212 -2.70 6.37 -15.78
N PHE A 213 -2.47 5.11 -15.39
CA PHE A 213 -1.87 4.75 -14.12
C PHE A 213 -0.38 5.15 -14.08
N LEU A 214 0.38 4.92 -15.15
CA LEU A 214 1.78 5.33 -15.24
C LEU A 214 1.93 6.85 -15.17
N LYS A 215 1.02 7.60 -15.79
CA LYS A 215 0.95 9.06 -15.65
C LYS A 215 0.71 9.46 -14.20
N TYR A 216 -0.21 8.79 -13.50
CA TYR A 216 -0.42 9.00 -12.06
C TYR A 216 0.86 8.71 -11.26
N HIS A 217 1.50 7.58 -11.51
CA HIS A 217 2.72 7.17 -10.82
C HIS A 217 3.84 8.19 -11.01
N TYR A 218 4.11 8.59 -12.25
CA TYR A 218 5.07 9.64 -12.56
C TYR A 218 4.73 10.98 -11.85
N GLN A 219 3.44 11.31 -11.75
CA GLN A 219 3.00 12.56 -11.18
C GLN A 219 3.08 12.60 -9.65
N TYR A 220 2.67 11.54 -8.97
CA TYR A 220 2.42 11.57 -7.53
C TYR A 220 3.33 10.67 -6.72
N ILE A 221 3.97 9.68 -7.36
CA ILE A 221 4.77 8.67 -6.67
C ILE A 221 6.27 8.85 -6.95
N PHE A 222 6.64 9.06 -8.21
CA PHE A 222 8.03 9.18 -8.61
C PHE A 222 8.70 10.41 -7.98
N ALA A 223 9.81 10.19 -7.27
CA ALA A 223 10.57 11.21 -6.58
C ALA A 223 11.40 12.03 -7.59
N ARG A 224 10.94 13.23 -7.98
CA ARG A 224 11.55 14.00 -9.09
C ARG A 224 12.72 14.92 -8.70
N LYS A 225 12.88 15.25 -7.42
CA LYS A 225 13.78 16.31 -6.95
C LYS A 225 14.93 15.76 -6.13
#